data_AF-A0AAV7Z0D4-F1
#
_entry.id   AF-A0AAV7Z0D4-F1
#
_cell.length_a   1.000
_cell.length_b   1.000
_cell.length_c   1.000
_cell.angle_alpha   90.00
_cell.angle_beta   90.00
_cell.angle_gamma   90.00
#
_symmetry.space_group_name_H-M   'P 1'
#
loop_
_entity.id
_entity.type
_entity.pdbx_description
1 polymer ?
#
loop_
_entity_poly.entity_id
_entity_poly.type
_entity_poly.pdbx_seq_one_letter_code
_entity_poly.pdbx_strand_id
1 'polypeptide(L)'
;MSNSSWVAAILNYEANESDELSLQIGDKIWVDWDQESDEGWYQGQKGEEFGLFHKSCIEVIEKEGDLENNDLNLENNNETENQFLEKNPKEKTIKNDSKWNNLITNLVKGVQKSGENQRKRLGQITKQKFEILTEGVQKEEHKINHLSTQVETLDQNFQELSNQFSENKKILEKINSILNSKK
;
A
#
# COMPACT_ATOMS: atom_id res chain seq x y z
N MET A 1 -2.68 8.64 -27.05
CA MET A 1 -2.68 7.24 -26.57
C MET A 1 -2.82 7.37 -25.07
N SER A 2 -3.91 6.88 -24.49
CA SER A 2 -4.08 6.87 -23.03
C SER A 2 -2.99 5.99 -22.42
N ASN A 3 -2.25 6.54 -21.46
CA ASN A 3 -1.23 5.79 -20.75
C ASN A 3 -1.93 4.91 -19.72
N SER A 4 -2.20 3.64 -20.04
CA SER A 4 -2.91 2.74 -19.13
C SER A 4 -2.26 1.36 -19.12
N SER A 5 -2.24 0.69 -17.95
CA SER A 5 -1.72 -0.68 -17.85
C SER A 5 -2.37 -1.50 -16.74
N TRP A 6 -2.17 -2.82 -16.81
CA TRP A 6 -2.57 -3.74 -15.76
C TRP A 6 -1.56 -3.74 -14.61
N VAL A 7 -2.09 -3.71 -13.40
CA VAL A 7 -1.33 -3.81 -12.15
C VAL A 7 -1.96 -4.88 -11.28
N ALA A 8 -1.18 -5.42 -10.34
CA ALA A 8 -1.63 -6.37 -9.34
C ALA A 8 -1.59 -5.73 -7.95
N ALA A 9 -2.61 -5.97 -7.12
CA ALA A 9 -2.58 -5.55 -5.73
C ALA A 9 -1.57 -6.36 -4.92
N ILE A 10 -0.71 -5.69 -4.15
CA ILE A 10 0.30 -6.26 -3.27
C ILE A 10 -0.01 -6.04 -1.78
N LEU A 11 -1.05 -5.27 -1.46
CA LEU A 11 -1.56 -5.02 -0.12
C LEU A 11 -3.09 -5.06 -0.12
N ASN A 12 -3.66 -5.47 1.03
CA ASN A 12 -5.09 -5.32 1.25
C ASN A 12 -5.39 -3.86 1.59
N TYR A 13 -6.47 -3.34 1.01
CA TYR A 13 -6.97 -1.99 1.25
C TYR A 13 -8.49 -2.05 1.39
N GLU A 14 -9.05 -1.45 2.44
CA GLU A 14 -10.50 -1.34 2.63
C GLU A 14 -10.92 0.09 2.35
N ALA A 15 -11.85 0.26 1.41
CA ALA A 15 -12.40 1.56 1.04
C ALA A 15 -13.15 2.18 2.23
N ASN A 16 -12.80 3.41 2.56
CA ASN A 16 -13.43 4.19 3.62
C ASN A 16 -14.46 5.19 3.09
N GLU A 17 -14.27 5.67 1.86
CA GLU A 17 -15.16 6.62 1.18
C GLU A 17 -15.79 5.99 -0.06
N SER A 18 -16.91 6.55 -0.53
CA SER A 18 -17.70 5.96 -1.61
C SER A 18 -17.03 5.99 -2.98
N ASP A 19 -15.99 6.79 -3.13
CA ASP A 19 -15.16 6.92 -4.32
C ASP A 19 -13.88 6.08 -4.24
N GLU A 20 -13.60 5.43 -3.11
CA GLU A 20 -12.45 4.55 -2.93
C GLU A 20 -12.74 3.10 -3.37
N LEU A 21 -11.70 2.41 -3.83
CA LEU A 21 -11.76 1.02 -4.31
C LEU A 21 -11.08 0.07 -3.31
N SER A 22 -11.83 -0.87 -2.74
CA SER A 22 -11.27 -1.90 -1.86
C SER A 22 -10.41 -2.88 -2.66
N LEU A 23 -9.24 -3.27 -2.15
CA LEU A 23 -8.30 -4.18 -2.80
C LEU A 23 -7.95 -5.37 -1.90
N GLN A 24 -7.80 -6.54 -2.51
CA GLN A 24 -7.19 -7.72 -1.91
C GLN A 24 -5.91 -8.09 -2.66
N ILE A 25 -4.91 -8.61 -1.95
CA ILE A 25 -3.66 -9.08 -2.56
C ILE A 25 -3.96 -10.04 -3.73
N GLY A 26 -3.41 -9.73 -4.91
CA GLY A 26 -3.61 -10.47 -6.15
C GLY A 26 -4.69 -9.91 -7.07
N ASP A 27 -5.49 -8.93 -6.63
CA ASP A 27 -6.48 -8.27 -7.47
C ASP A 27 -5.82 -7.64 -8.70
N LYS A 28 -6.38 -7.90 -9.90
CA LYS A 28 -5.95 -7.25 -11.14
C LYS A 28 -6.74 -5.98 -11.36
N ILE A 29 -6.03 -4.87 -11.50
CA ILE A 29 -6.62 -3.54 -11.61
C ILE A 29 -6.15 -2.91 -12.92
N TRP A 30 -7.07 -2.31 -13.67
CA TRP A 30 -6.74 -1.48 -14.82
C TRP A 30 -6.58 -0.03 -14.37
N VAL A 31 -5.40 0.54 -14.59
CA VAL A 31 -5.07 1.90 -14.14
C VAL A 31 -4.85 2.78 -15.35
N ASP A 32 -5.50 3.95 -15.35
CA ASP A 32 -5.20 5.03 -16.28
C ASP A 32 -4.24 6.02 -15.61
N TRP A 33 -2.98 6.01 -16.03
CA TRP A 33 -1.90 6.81 -15.45
C TRP A 33 -2.04 8.30 -15.73
N ASP A 34 -2.88 8.67 -16.71
CA ASP A 34 -3.18 10.07 -17.02
C ASP A 34 -4.21 10.68 -16.03
N GLN A 35 -4.82 9.85 -15.17
CA GLN A 35 -5.79 10.24 -14.13
C GLN A 35 -5.17 10.05 -12.74
N GLU A 36 -4.26 10.93 -12.36
CA GLU A 36 -3.78 11.05 -10.97
C GLU A 36 -4.67 12.06 -10.25
N SER A 37 -5.49 11.60 -9.30
CA SER A 37 -6.45 12.50 -8.64
C SER A 37 -5.84 13.29 -7.48
N ASP A 38 -4.69 12.89 -6.92
CA ASP A 38 -3.90 13.60 -5.90
C ASP A 38 -2.52 12.92 -5.70
N GLU A 39 -1.54 13.61 -5.08
CA GLU A 39 -0.22 13.03 -4.76
C GLU A 39 -0.37 11.75 -3.91
N GLY A 40 -0.29 10.58 -4.55
CA GLY A 40 -0.31 9.28 -3.84
C GLY A 40 -1.52 8.38 -4.13
N TRP A 41 -2.46 8.79 -5.00
CA TRP A 41 -3.62 7.99 -5.37
C TRP A 41 -3.69 7.70 -6.88
N TYR A 42 -4.25 6.54 -7.23
CA TYR A 42 -4.63 6.21 -8.59
C TYR A 42 -6.11 5.91 -8.67
N GLN A 43 -6.71 6.27 -9.80
CA GLN A 43 -8.02 5.78 -10.18
C GLN A 43 -7.86 4.52 -11.02
N GLY A 44 -8.66 3.50 -10.73
CA GLY A 44 -8.66 2.30 -11.55
C GLY A 44 -9.92 1.47 -11.42
N GLN A 45 -9.94 0.40 -12.21
CA GLN A 45 -11.06 -0.51 -12.33
C GLN A 45 -10.66 -1.91 -11.90
N LYS A 46 -11.45 -2.50 -11.00
CA LYS A 46 -11.36 -3.90 -10.61
C LYS A 46 -12.71 -4.57 -10.88
N GLY A 47 -12.78 -5.40 -11.92
CA GLY A 47 -14.04 -6.00 -12.34
C GLY A 47 -15.05 -4.93 -12.78
N GLU A 48 -16.19 -4.85 -12.10
CA GLU A 48 -17.23 -3.84 -12.34
C GLU A 48 -17.08 -2.60 -11.44
N GLU A 49 -16.18 -2.65 -10.46
CA GLU A 49 -15.97 -1.57 -9.49
C GLU A 49 -14.91 -0.58 -10.00
N PHE A 50 -15.17 0.71 -9.78
CA PHE A 50 -14.25 1.81 -10.08
C PHE A 50 -14.06 2.65 -8.84
N GLY A 51 -12.83 3.09 -8.60
CA GLY A 51 -12.55 4.01 -7.51
C GLY A 51 -11.07 4.33 -7.35
N LEU A 52 -10.78 5.11 -6.33
CA LEU A 52 -9.47 5.57 -5.92
C LEU A 52 -8.81 4.56 -4.99
N PHE A 53 -7.52 4.34 -5.16
CA PHE A 53 -6.72 3.55 -4.22
C PHE A 53 -5.29 4.07 -4.16
N HIS A 54 -4.61 3.82 -3.05
CA HIS A 54 -3.26 4.30 -2.84
C HIS A 54 -2.26 3.60 -3.79
N LYS A 55 -1.33 4.37 -4.37
CA LYS A 55 -0.33 3.85 -5.35
C LYS A 55 0.49 2.67 -4.82
N SER A 56 0.71 2.64 -3.50
CA SER A 56 1.50 1.61 -2.80
C SER A 56 0.82 0.26 -2.69
N CYS A 57 -0.49 0.20 -2.94
CA CYS A 57 -1.23 -1.05 -2.89
C CYS A 57 -1.00 -1.91 -4.13
N ILE A 58 -0.32 -1.40 -5.16
CA ILE A 58 -0.20 -2.06 -6.46
C ILE A 58 1.25 -2.20 -6.94
N GLU A 59 1.47 -3.17 -7.84
CA GLU A 59 2.70 -3.36 -8.60
C GLU A 59 2.37 -3.54 -10.08
N VAL A 60 3.14 -2.88 -10.96
CA VAL A 60 2.96 -3.01 -12.40
C VAL A 60 3.29 -4.43 -12.83
N ILE A 61 2.39 -5.05 -13.58
CA ILE A 61 2.64 -6.36 -14.18
C ILE A 61 3.57 -6.11 -15.39
N GLU A 62 4.88 -6.27 -15.20
CA GLU A 62 5.84 -6.28 -16.31
C GLU A 62 5.45 -7.40 -17.28
N LYS A 63 5.33 -7.07 -18.57
CA LYS A 63 5.07 -8.09 -19.60
C LYS A 63 6.31 -8.98 -19.69
N GLU A 64 6.13 -10.30 -19.56
CA GLU A 64 7.12 -11.29 -20.02
C GLU A 64 7.37 -11.02 -21.52
N GLY A 65 8.46 -10.31 -21.84
CA GLY A 65 8.79 -9.93 -23.22
C GLY A 65 9.91 -8.90 -23.36
N ASP A 66 10.20 -8.10 -22.34
CA ASP A 66 11.21 -7.02 -22.46
C ASP A 66 12.65 -7.43 -22.08
N LEU A 67 12.93 -8.73 -21.92
CA LEU A 67 14.30 -9.25 -21.72
C LEU A 67 14.95 -9.83 -22.99
N GLU A 68 14.28 -9.80 -24.15
CA GLU A 68 14.74 -10.60 -25.32
C GLU A 68 15.45 -9.81 -26.43
N ASN A 69 15.77 -8.53 -26.26
CA ASN A 69 16.45 -7.76 -27.31
C ASN A 69 17.64 -6.97 -26.78
N ASN A 70 18.78 -7.66 -26.58
CA ASN A 70 20.13 -7.10 -26.78
C ASN A 70 21.16 -8.26 -26.92
N ASP A 71 21.30 -8.73 -28.16
CA ASP A 71 22.45 -9.39 -28.77
C ASP A 71 23.22 -10.46 -27.98
N LEU A 72 22.78 -11.72 -28.14
CA LEU A 72 23.69 -12.85 -28.39
C LEU A 72 23.17 -13.67 -29.56
N ASN A 73 23.52 -13.24 -30.78
CA ASN A 73 23.47 -14.10 -31.95
C ASN A 73 24.55 -15.19 -31.78
N LEU A 74 24.16 -16.32 -31.19
CA LEU A 74 24.93 -17.56 -31.12
C LEU A 74 24.14 -18.64 -31.86
N GLU A 75 24.10 -18.56 -33.18
CA GLU A 75 23.75 -19.73 -33.98
C GLU A 75 24.95 -20.26 -34.76
N ASN A 76 25.14 -21.57 -34.56
CA ASN A 76 25.89 -22.55 -35.32
C ASN A 76 27.40 -22.63 -35.09
N ASN A 77 27.78 -23.58 -34.21
CA ASN A 77 28.82 -24.58 -34.50
C ASN A 77 28.58 -25.82 -33.63
N ASN A 78 27.63 -26.67 -34.03
CA ASN A 78 27.51 -28.03 -33.52
C ASN A 78 28.43 -28.94 -34.33
N GLU A 79 29.73 -28.95 -34.00
CA GLU A 79 30.62 -30.07 -34.33
C GLU A 79 31.89 -29.93 -33.48
N THR A 80 32.26 -31.01 -32.77
CA THR A 80 33.44 -31.21 -31.89
C THR A 80 33.28 -31.02 -30.37
N GLU A 81 32.17 -31.49 -29.79
CA GLU A 81 32.09 -31.78 -28.34
C GLU A 81 32.70 -33.15 -27.93
N ASN A 82 33.54 -33.76 -28.79
CA ASN A 82 34.17 -35.07 -28.51
C ASN A 82 35.70 -35.07 -28.67
N GLN A 83 36.38 -34.03 -28.17
CA GLN A 83 37.85 -34.08 -28.08
C GLN A 83 38.47 -33.36 -26.87
N PHE A 84 37.73 -33.14 -25.78
CA PHE A 84 38.23 -32.41 -24.60
C PHE A 84 38.25 -33.21 -23.28
N LEU A 85 38.22 -34.55 -23.34
CA LEU A 85 38.28 -35.42 -22.16
C LEU A 85 39.54 -36.29 -22.03
N GLU A 86 40.61 -35.99 -22.77
CA GLU A 86 41.90 -36.61 -22.49
C GLU A 86 43.04 -35.60 -22.53
N LYS A 87 43.37 -35.08 -21.34
CA LYS A 87 44.70 -35.17 -20.71
C LYS A 87 44.78 -34.12 -19.63
N ASN A 88 44.81 -34.59 -18.38
CA ASN A 88 45.28 -33.76 -17.29
C ASN A 88 46.82 -33.82 -17.31
N PRO A 89 47.50 -32.70 -17.60
CA PRO A 89 48.68 -32.41 -16.79
C PRO A 89 48.83 -30.91 -16.50
N LYS A 90 48.87 -30.64 -15.19
CA LYS A 90 49.58 -29.54 -14.52
C LYS A 90 48.97 -28.15 -14.68
N GLU A 91 48.80 -27.50 -13.53
CA GLU A 91 48.47 -26.08 -13.33
C GLU A 91 48.83 -25.22 -14.54
N LYS A 92 47.86 -24.95 -15.40
CA LYS A 92 47.94 -23.80 -16.29
C LYS A 92 47.55 -22.62 -15.43
N THR A 93 48.53 -21.80 -15.08
CA THR A 93 48.29 -20.43 -14.62
C THR A 93 47.17 -19.88 -15.48
N ILE A 94 46.02 -19.62 -14.84
CA ILE A 94 44.90 -18.93 -15.48
C ILE A 94 45.51 -17.60 -15.92
N LYS A 95 45.87 -17.49 -17.20
CA LYS A 95 46.29 -16.22 -17.75
C LYS A 95 45.14 -15.29 -17.44
N ASN A 96 45.48 -14.17 -16.83
CA ASN A 96 44.60 -13.07 -16.47
C ASN A 96 44.01 -12.50 -17.77
N ASP A 97 43.13 -13.27 -18.41
CA ASP A 97 42.52 -12.93 -19.67
C ASP A 97 41.50 -11.86 -19.33
N SER A 98 41.83 -10.62 -19.71
CA SER A 98 41.07 -9.43 -19.37
C SER A 98 39.59 -9.60 -19.74
N LYS A 99 39.29 -10.43 -20.75
CA LYS A 99 37.93 -10.81 -21.11
C LYS A 99 37.20 -11.59 -20.01
N TRP A 100 37.84 -12.59 -19.39
CA TRP A 100 37.27 -13.36 -18.28
C TRP A 100 37.11 -12.49 -17.02
N ASN A 101 38.10 -11.67 -16.69
CA ASN A 101 38.00 -10.75 -15.55
C ASN A 101 36.89 -9.72 -15.71
N ASN A 102 36.73 -9.17 -16.92
CA ASN A 102 35.64 -8.24 -17.23
C ASN A 102 34.28 -8.93 -17.11
N LEU A 103 34.15 -10.18 -17.58
CA LEU A 103 32.92 -10.97 -17.45
C LEU A 103 32.55 -11.20 -15.98
N ILE A 104 33.50 -11.66 -15.16
CA ILE A 104 33.28 -11.86 -13.72
C ILE A 104 32.94 -10.54 -13.03
N THR A 105 33.62 -9.45 -13.39
CA THR A 105 33.35 -8.12 -12.82
C THR A 105 31.94 -7.63 -13.16
N ASN A 106 31.47 -7.85 -14.39
CA ASN A 106 30.12 -7.46 -14.80
C ASN A 106 29.05 -8.31 -14.12
N LEU A 107 29.29 -9.62 -13.98
CA LEU A 107 28.40 -10.52 -13.24
C LEU A 107 28.28 -10.10 -11.77
N VAL A 108 29.40 -9.84 -11.09
CA VAL A 108 29.41 -9.39 -9.69
C VAL A 108 28.68 -8.06 -9.54
N LYS A 109 28.95 -7.08 -10.41
CA LYS A 109 28.24 -5.78 -10.41
C LYS A 109 26.74 -5.94 -10.65
N GLY A 110 26.33 -6.83 -11.55
CA GLY A 110 24.93 -7.11 -11.85
C GLY A 110 24.19 -7.69 -10.64
N VAL A 111 24.79 -8.68 -9.97
CA VAL A 111 24.23 -9.28 -8.75
C VAL A 111 24.13 -8.25 -7.62
N GLN A 112 25.17 -7.44 -7.41
CA GLN A 112 25.16 -6.37 -6.41
C GLN A 112 24.06 -5.34 -6.68
N LYS A 113 23.95 -4.86 -7.92
CA LYS A 113 22.95 -3.87 -8.34
C LYS A 113 21.53 -4.42 -8.21
N SER A 114 21.31 -5.70 -8.54
CA SER A 114 20.03 -6.38 -8.33
C SER A 114 19.66 -6.42 -6.85
N GLY A 115 20.58 -6.84 -5.98
CA GLY A 115 20.37 -6.85 -4.53
C GLY A 115 20.11 -5.45 -3.95
N GLU A 116 20.82 -4.43 -4.42
CA GLU A 116 20.56 -3.03 -4.03
C GLU A 116 19.18 -2.53 -4.47
N ASN A 117 18.75 -2.87 -5.68
CA ASN A 117 17.42 -2.51 -6.19
C ASN A 117 16.32 -3.16 -5.36
N GLN A 118 16.47 -4.45 -5.04
CA GLN A 118 15.54 -5.17 -4.16
C GLN A 118 15.47 -4.51 -2.77
N ARG A 119 16.61 -4.17 -2.16
CA ARG A 119 16.65 -3.48 -0.86
C ARG A 119 15.98 -2.10 -0.91
N LYS A 120 16.20 -1.33 -1.97
CA LYS A 120 15.54 -0.02 -2.16
C LYS A 120 14.03 -0.16 -2.30
N ARG A 121 13.56 -1.11 -3.12
CA ARG A 121 12.11 -1.41 -3.27
C ARG A 121 11.49 -1.80 -1.93
N LEU A 122 12.11 -2.73 -1.20
CA LEU A 122 11.64 -3.14 0.13
C LEU A 122 11.59 -1.96 1.10
N GLY A 123 12.58 -1.07 1.09
CA GLY A 123 12.59 0.14 1.91
C GLY A 123 11.43 1.09 1.58
N GLN A 124 11.13 1.30 0.30
CA GLN A 124 10.01 2.12 -0.15
C GLN A 124 8.66 1.51 0.27
N ILE A 125 8.47 0.21 0.03
CA ILE A 125 7.25 -0.52 0.43
C ILE A 125 7.06 -0.44 1.95
N THR A 126 8.13 -0.60 2.73
CA THR A 126 8.05 -0.54 4.20
C THR A 126 7.68 0.86 4.69
N LYS A 127 8.26 1.92 4.10
CA LYS A 127 7.93 3.32 4.44
C LYS A 127 6.46 3.63 4.12
N GLN A 128 6.00 3.24 2.95
CA GLN A 128 4.63 3.50 2.50
C GLN A 128 3.60 2.67 3.29
N LYS A 129 3.92 1.42 3.63
CA LYS A 129 3.08 0.62 4.52
C LYS A 129 2.91 1.27 5.89
N PHE A 130 3.97 1.91 6.40
CA PHE A 130 3.88 2.68 7.64
C PHE A 130 2.96 3.90 7.48
N GLU A 131 3.06 4.64 6.37
CA GLU A 131 2.20 5.80 6.09
C GLU A 131 0.71 5.42 6.04
N ILE A 132 0.34 4.38 5.29
CA ILE A 132 -1.06 3.89 5.22
C ILE A 132 -1.58 3.49 6.62
N LEU A 133 -0.76 2.77 7.39
CA LEU A 133 -1.14 2.37 8.74
C LEU A 133 -1.33 3.59 9.65
N THR A 134 -0.50 4.63 9.53
CA THR A 134 -0.63 5.86 10.31
C THR A 134 -1.87 6.66 9.92
N GLU A 135 -2.19 6.76 8.63
CA GLU A 135 -3.42 7.43 8.17
C GLU A 135 -4.66 6.72 8.69
N GLY A 136 -4.68 5.38 8.66
CA GLY A 136 -5.76 4.60 9.25
C GLY A 136 -5.96 4.89 10.74
N VAL A 137 -4.87 4.98 11.52
CA VAL A 137 -4.92 5.33 12.94
C VAL A 137 -5.47 6.75 13.15
N GLN A 138 -5.03 7.74 12.36
CA GLN A 138 -5.51 9.12 12.46
C GLN A 138 -7.00 9.23 12.14
N LYS A 139 -7.47 8.50 11.12
CA LYS A 139 -8.91 8.45 10.76
C LYS A 139 -9.75 7.88 11.91
N GLU A 140 -9.30 6.79 12.55
CA GLU A 140 -9.99 6.23 13.72
C GLU A 140 -9.96 7.17 14.94
N GLU A 141 -8.84 7.84 15.18
CA GLU A 141 -8.73 8.86 16.23
C GLU A 141 -9.74 10.01 16.02
N HIS A 142 -9.92 10.46 14.77
CA HIS A 142 -10.92 11.47 14.45
C HIS A 142 -12.36 11.00 14.73
N LYS A 143 -12.70 9.74 14.41
CA LYS A 143 -14.00 9.14 14.74
C LYS A 143 -14.23 9.10 16.25
N ILE A 144 -13.21 8.67 17.01
CA ILE A 144 -13.26 8.61 18.47
C ILE A 144 -13.49 10.00 19.06
N ASN A 145 -12.74 11.00 18.58
CA ASN A 145 -12.88 12.38 19.06
C ASN A 145 -14.28 12.93 18.79
N HIS A 146 -14.84 12.67 17.60
CA HIS A 146 -16.20 13.07 17.28
C HIS A 146 -17.23 12.44 18.22
N LEU A 147 -17.13 11.14 18.47
CA LEU A 147 -17.99 10.43 19.42
C LEU A 147 -17.82 10.98 20.85
N SER A 148 -16.60 11.31 21.26
CA SER A 148 -16.34 11.94 22.56
C SER A 148 -17.11 13.26 22.70
N THR A 149 -17.08 14.12 21.69
CA THR A 149 -17.85 15.38 21.69
C THR A 149 -19.36 15.14 21.76
N GLN A 150 -19.87 14.11 21.08
CA GLN A 150 -21.29 13.75 21.17
C GLN A 150 -21.68 13.30 22.59
N VAL A 151 -20.82 12.50 23.25
CA VAL A 151 -21.02 12.06 24.63
C VAL A 151 -21.02 13.24 25.60
N GLU A 152 -20.08 14.17 25.46
CA GLU A 152 -20.02 15.40 26.27
C GLU A 152 -21.30 16.25 26.10
N THR A 153 -21.80 16.36 24.86
CA THR A 153 -23.05 17.07 24.56
C THR A 153 -24.25 16.40 25.23
N LEU A 154 -24.32 15.07 25.21
CA LEU A 154 -25.37 14.31 25.88
C LEU A 154 -25.33 14.48 27.40
N ASP A 155 -24.13 14.50 28.00
CA ASP A 155 -23.97 14.73 29.44
C ASP A 155 -24.45 16.13 29.85
N GLN A 156 -24.09 17.17 29.08
CA GLN A 156 -24.60 18.52 29.30
C GLN A 156 -26.12 18.60 29.25
N ASN A 157 -26.74 17.95 28.25
CA ASN A 157 -28.19 17.88 28.13
C ASN A 157 -28.85 17.17 29.32
N PHE A 158 -28.23 16.09 29.81
CA PHE A 158 -28.72 15.36 30.98
C PHE A 158 -28.66 16.22 32.25
N GLN A 159 -27.56 16.95 32.46
CA GLN A 159 -27.43 17.86 33.61
C GLN A 159 -28.49 18.96 33.58
N GLU A 160 -28.74 19.56 32.41
CA GLU A 160 -29.77 20.59 32.24
C GLU A 160 -31.16 20.05 32.57
N LEU A 161 -31.51 18.87 32.06
CA LEU A 161 -32.79 18.24 32.34
C LEU A 161 -32.94 17.89 33.83
N SER A 162 -31.87 17.41 34.47
CA SER A 162 -31.84 17.12 35.92
C SER A 162 -32.12 18.38 36.76
N ASN A 163 -31.51 19.52 36.37
CA ASN A 163 -31.77 20.80 37.01
C ASN A 163 -33.24 21.22 36.87
N GLN A 164 -33.82 21.09 35.67
CA GLN A 164 -35.23 21.39 35.43
C GLN A 164 -36.15 20.52 36.29
N PHE A 165 -35.87 19.23 36.42
CA PHE A 165 -36.64 18.35 37.31
C PHE A 165 -36.55 18.78 38.79
N SER A 166 -35.37 19.19 39.24
CA SER A 166 -35.16 19.68 40.61
C SER A 166 -35.98 20.96 40.87
N GLU A 167 -36.02 21.88 39.90
CA GLU A 167 -36.83 23.10 40.00
C GLU A 167 -38.34 22.78 40.03
N ASN A 168 -38.80 21.91 39.13
CA ASN A 168 -40.19 21.47 39.09
C ASN A 168 -40.61 20.81 40.41
N LYS A 169 -39.72 20.00 41.01
CA LYS A 169 -39.96 19.42 42.33
C LYS A 169 -40.15 20.48 43.42
N LYS A 170 -39.29 21.51 43.47
CA LYS A 170 -39.43 22.64 44.42
C LYS A 170 -40.74 23.39 44.21
N ILE A 171 -41.19 23.55 42.96
CA ILE A 171 -42.48 24.19 42.64
C ILE A 171 -43.62 23.35 43.20
N LEU A 172 -43.61 22.03 42.98
CA LEU A 172 -44.63 21.12 43.51
C LEU A 172 -44.71 21.15 45.05
N GLU A 173 -43.56 21.17 45.73
CA GLU A 173 -43.50 21.28 47.19
C GLU A 173 -44.13 22.60 47.69
N LYS A 174 -43.86 23.72 47.02
CA LYS A 174 -44.50 25.01 47.32
C LYS A 174 -46.02 24.97 47.13
N ILE A 175 -46.50 24.40 46.02
CA ILE A 175 -47.93 24.27 45.74
C ILE A 175 -48.62 23.46 46.84
N ASN A 176 -48.04 22.32 47.24
CA ASN A 176 -48.59 21.48 48.29
C ASN A 176 -48.65 22.19 49.66
N SER A 177 -47.62 22.97 50.00
CA SER A 177 -47.62 23.79 51.23
C SER A 177 -48.75 24.83 51.24
N ILE A 178 -48.98 25.50 50.11
CA ILE A 178 -50.07 26.48 49.95
C ILE A 178 -51.44 25.81 50.08
N LEU A 179 -51.63 24.64 49.47
CA LEU A 179 -52.90 23.91 49.56
C LEU A 179 -53.21 23.44 50.99
N ASN A 180 -52.20 22.98 51.72
CA ASN A 180 -52.37 22.50 53.09
C ASN A 180 -52.60 23.62 54.12
N SER A 181 -52.14 24.85 53.85
CA SER A 181 -52.37 26.01 54.72
C SER A 181 -53.74 26.68 54.56
N LYS A 182 -54.54 26.27 53.55
CA LYS A 182 -55.90 26.78 53.29
C LYS A 182 -57.02 25.88 53.80
N LYS A 183 -56.70 24.75 54.44
CA LYS A 183 -57.65 23.89 55.16
C LYS A 183 -57.60 24.22 56.65
#